data_AF-A0A699SD05-F1
#
_entry.id   AF-A0A699SD05-F1
#
_cell.length_a   1.000
_cell.length_b   1.000
_cell.length_c   1.000
_cell.angle_alpha   90.00
_cell.angle_beta   90.00
_cell.angle_gamma   90.00
#
_symmetry.space_group_name_H-M   'P 1'
#
loop_
_entity.id
_entity.type
_entity.pdbx_description
1 polymer ?
#
loop_
_entity_poly.entity_id
_entity_poly.type
_entity_poly.pdbx_seq_one_letter_code
_entity_poly.pdbx_strand_id
1 'polypeptide(L)'
;KIVRIPWGNETLIIHGDGSKQGNATRLSIISCTKTEKYMMKGFPIFLAHITTKEVEDRSKEKQLEDVPIIQDFPEVFPEDLPGLPPTRPVEFQIDLVPGAAPIARVPYRLAPSEMKKLAEQLKELYDKGFIRPSSSP
;
A
#
# COMPACT_ATOMS: atom_id res chain seq x y z
N LYS A 1 18.94 30.91 11.59
CA LYS A 1 20.01 30.34 10.72
C LYS A 1 19.56 28.96 10.27
N ILE A 2 19.88 28.51 9.06
CA ILE A 2 19.46 27.19 8.54
C ILE A 2 20.71 26.37 8.25
N VAL A 3 20.70 25.10 8.61
CA VAL A 3 21.74 24.11 8.23
C VAL A 3 21.07 22.97 7.49
N ARG A 4 21.65 22.54 6.38
CA ARG A 4 21.16 21.44 5.55
C ARG A 4 22.20 20.33 5.57
N ILE A 5 21.80 19.11 5.90
CA ILE A 5 22.68 17.95 6.02
C ILE A 5 22.11 16.85 5.10
N PRO A 6 22.88 16.32 4.13
CA PRO A 6 22.41 15.21 3.32
C PRO A 6 22.26 13.95 4.18
N TRP A 7 21.17 13.22 4.02
CA TRP A 7 20.86 12.01 4.78
C TRP A 7 20.16 10.98 3.87
N GLY A 8 20.92 9.98 3.39
CA GLY A 8 20.42 9.02 2.40
C GLY A 8 19.98 9.72 1.11
N ASN A 9 18.72 9.49 0.69
CA ASN A 9 18.08 10.18 -0.44
C ASN A 9 17.39 11.50 -0.03
N GLU A 10 17.42 11.86 1.25
CA GLU A 10 16.74 13.03 1.80
C GLU A 10 17.76 14.09 2.26
N THR A 11 17.26 15.27 2.61
CA THR A 11 18.07 16.34 3.20
C THR A 11 17.43 16.80 4.50
N LEU A 12 18.13 16.60 5.61
CA LEU A 12 17.72 17.10 6.92
C LEU A 12 17.94 18.61 6.98
N ILE A 13 16.89 19.35 7.32
CA ILE A 13 16.94 20.82 7.44
C ILE A 13 16.75 21.22 8.90
N ILE A 14 17.77 21.83 9.49
CA ILE A 14 17.76 22.30 10.87
C ILE A 14 17.57 23.82 10.88
N HIS A 15 16.51 24.28 11.52
CA HIS A 15 16.19 25.70 11.69
C HIS A 15 16.54 26.15 13.11
N GLY A 16 17.39 27.16 13.22
CA GLY A 16 17.57 27.90 14.48
C GLY A 16 16.43 28.91 14.65
N ASP A 17 15.86 29.00 15.86
CA ASP A 17 14.77 29.90 16.19
C ASP A 17 15.18 31.36 15.96
N GLY A 18 14.42 32.02 15.07
CA GLY A 18 14.61 33.39 14.62
C GLY A 18 13.59 34.37 15.20
N SER A 19 12.81 33.98 16.23
CA SER A 19 11.78 34.83 16.82
C SER A 19 12.31 36.24 17.15
N LYS A 20 11.56 37.25 16.73
CA LYS A 20 11.75 38.66 17.12
C LYS A 20 10.86 39.07 18.29
N GLN A 21 10.08 38.15 18.86
CA GLN A 21 9.23 38.40 20.02
C GLN A 21 10.12 38.54 21.26
N GLY A 22 10.05 39.68 21.94
CA GLY A 22 11.04 40.17 22.93
C GLY A 22 11.22 39.37 24.22
N ASN A 23 10.74 38.13 24.30
CA ASN A 23 10.69 37.33 25.53
C ASN A 23 10.90 35.81 25.35
N ALA A 24 11.24 35.32 24.16
CA ALA A 24 11.60 33.91 23.94
C ALA A 24 13.13 33.71 23.80
N THR A 25 13.70 32.72 24.48
CA THR A 25 15.12 32.35 24.36
C THR A 25 15.45 31.95 22.93
N ARG A 26 16.21 32.81 22.23
CA ARG A 26 16.61 32.62 20.83
C ARG A 26 17.60 31.45 20.72
N LEU A 27 17.14 30.31 20.23
CA LEU A 27 18.01 29.16 19.95
C LEU A 27 18.80 29.39 18.66
N SER A 28 20.06 29.84 18.81
CA SER A 28 20.94 30.13 17.67
C SER A 28 21.84 28.95 17.29
N ILE A 29 21.94 28.64 15.99
CA ILE A 29 22.91 27.66 15.48
C ILE A 29 24.31 28.29 15.45
N ILE A 30 25.27 27.65 16.12
CA ILE A 30 26.67 28.10 16.22
C ILE A 30 27.61 27.24 15.35
N SER A 31 28.83 27.75 15.07
CA SER A 31 29.89 26.99 14.38
C SER A 31 30.65 26.09 15.36
N CYS A 32 31.34 25.06 14.84
CA CYS A 32 32.23 24.18 15.62
C CYS A 32 33.29 24.95 16.43
N THR A 33 33.93 25.96 15.82
CA THR A 33 34.93 26.82 16.47
C THR A 33 34.37 27.61 17.64
N LYS A 34 33.07 27.97 17.59
CA LYS A 34 32.40 28.68 18.67
C LYS A 34 32.03 27.72 19.79
N THR A 35 31.63 26.50 19.46
CA THR A 35 31.42 25.41 20.43
C THR A 35 32.72 25.10 21.20
N GLU A 36 33.85 24.99 20.51
CA GLU A 36 35.16 24.76 21.15
C GLU A 36 35.54 25.86 22.14
N LYS A 37 35.32 27.13 21.76
CA LYS A 37 35.52 28.27 22.68
C LYS A 37 34.63 28.18 23.93
N TYR A 38 33.40 27.69 23.82
CA TYR A 38 32.52 27.51 24.97
C TYR A 38 32.95 26.32 25.84
N MET A 39 33.44 25.25 25.22
CA MET A 39 34.01 24.12 25.93
C MET A 39 35.22 24.53 26.77
N MET A 40 36.14 25.32 26.19
CA MET A 40 37.32 25.84 26.91
C MET A 40 36.98 26.81 28.04
N LYS A 41 35.79 27.42 28.02
CA LYS A 41 35.28 28.30 29.07
C LYS A 41 34.53 27.54 30.19
N GLY A 42 34.46 26.20 30.10
CA GLY A 42 33.83 25.36 31.11
C GLY A 42 32.29 25.36 31.07
N PHE A 43 31.67 25.77 29.95
CA PHE A 43 30.22 25.66 29.82
C PHE A 43 29.80 24.18 29.69
N PRO A 44 28.68 23.76 30.32
CA PRO A 44 28.16 22.42 30.16
C PRO A 44 27.66 22.21 28.72
N ILE A 45 28.05 21.09 28.11
CA ILE A 45 27.65 20.70 26.75
C ILE A 45 26.87 19.39 26.83
N PHE A 46 25.75 19.33 26.11
CA PHE A 46 24.93 18.13 25.98
C PHE A 46 24.97 17.64 24.54
N LEU A 47 25.14 16.33 24.37
CA LEU A 47 25.02 15.66 23.08
C LEU A 47 23.67 14.95 23.02
N ALA A 48 22.84 15.33 22.06
CA ALA A 48 21.58 14.64 21.78
C ALA A 48 21.76 13.75 20.55
N HIS A 49 21.52 12.45 20.71
CA HIS A 49 21.46 11.51 19.59
C HIS A 49 19.99 11.31 19.20
N ILE A 50 19.64 11.75 17.99
CA ILE A 50 18.28 11.58 17.46
C ILE A 50 18.28 10.27 16.68
N THR A 51 17.51 9.30 17.15
CA THR A 51 17.16 8.11 16.37
C THR A 51 15.72 8.27 15.95
N THR A 52 15.46 8.15 14.65
CA THR A 52 14.13 7.75 14.21
C THR A 52 13.98 6.32 14.68
N LYS A 53 13.22 6.11 15.76
CA LYS A 53 12.52 4.84 15.81
C LYS A 53 11.69 4.87 14.53
N GLU A 54 11.94 3.94 13.63
CA GLU A 54 10.86 3.36 12.87
C GLU A 54 9.91 2.85 13.95
N VAL A 55 9.10 3.76 14.46
CA VAL A 55 7.81 3.42 14.97
C VAL A 55 7.19 2.87 13.69
N GLU A 56 7.33 1.56 13.48
CA GLU A 56 6.18 0.78 13.07
C GLU A 56 5.06 1.35 13.92
N ASP A 57 4.38 2.34 13.37
CA ASP A 57 3.22 2.89 13.99
C ASP A 57 2.30 1.70 13.97
N ARG A 58 2.27 1.01 15.10
CA ARG A 58 1.31 -0.04 15.41
C ARG A 58 -0.08 0.58 15.59
N SER A 59 -0.35 1.77 15.04
CA SER A 59 -1.53 1.85 14.20
C SER A 59 -1.33 0.85 13.06
N LYS A 60 -1.54 -0.44 13.37
CA LYS A 60 -1.88 -1.45 12.38
C LYS A 60 -2.73 -0.70 11.36
N GLU A 61 -2.21 -0.47 10.16
CA GLU A 61 -3.06 -0.05 9.06
C GLU A 61 -4.22 -1.02 9.16
N LYS A 62 -5.43 -0.51 9.48
CA LYS A 62 -6.54 -1.38 9.88
C LYS A 62 -6.66 -2.43 8.81
N GLN A 63 -6.24 -3.65 9.12
CA GLN A 63 -6.19 -4.67 8.09
C GLN A 63 -7.65 -5.08 7.84
N LEU A 64 -7.95 -5.63 6.68
CA LEU A 64 -9.33 -6.01 6.37
C LEU A 64 -9.86 -7.01 7.41
N GLU A 65 -8.94 -7.79 7.97
CA GLU A 65 -9.09 -8.77 9.03
C GLU A 65 -9.41 -8.13 10.40
N ASP A 66 -9.19 -6.82 10.60
CA ASP A 66 -9.56 -6.10 11.84
C ASP A 66 -11.06 -5.69 11.84
N VAL A 67 -11.78 -5.89 10.73
CA VAL A 67 -13.22 -5.61 10.64
C VAL A 67 -13.99 -6.73 11.35
N PRO A 68 -14.83 -6.44 12.37
CA PRO A 68 -15.52 -7.47 13.15
C PRO A 68 -16.31 -8.48 12.32
N ILE A 69 -16.98 -8.01 11.26
CA ILE A 69 -17.77 -8.87 10.36
C ILE A 69 -16.89 -9.90 9.62
N ILE A 70 -15.66 -9.56 9.28
CA ILE A 70 -14.74 -10.48 8.58
C ILE A 70 -14.19 -11.53 9.55
N GLN A 71 -13.93 -11.13 10.81
CA GLN A 71 -13.54 -12.06 11.88
C GLN A 71 -14.65 -13.04 12.25
N ASP A 72 -15.91 -12.57 12.26
CA ASP A 72 -17.07 -13.39 12.60
C ASP A 72 -17.41 -14.40 11.49
N PHE A 73 -17.03 -14.12 10.24
CA PHE A 73 -17.36 -14.94 9.06
C PHE A 73 -16.16 -15.23 8.14
N PRO A 74 -15.09 -15.89 8.65
CA PRO A 74 -13.88 -16.13 7.87
C PRO A 74 -14.13 -17.04 6.65
N GLU A 75 -15.14 -17.93 6.73
CA GLU A 75 -15.53 -18.81 5.62
C GLU A 75 -16.21 -18.06 4.45
N VAL A 76 -16.81 -16.89 4.72
CA VAL A 76 -17.50 -16.07 3.71
C VAL A 76 -16.54 -15.12 3.01
N PHE A 77 -15.43 -14.76 3.67
CA PHE A 77 -14.40 -13.87 3.16
C PHE A 77 -13.02 -14.56 3.07
N PRO A 78 -12.90 -15.69 2.35
CA PRO A 78 -11.59 -16.29 2.14
C PRO A 78 -10.73 -15.41 1.23
N GLU A 79 -9.41 -15.46 1.42
CA GLU A 79 -8.42 -14.78 0.55
C GLU A 79 -8.57 -15.18 -0.93
N ASP A 80 -8.95 -16.44 -1.18
CA ASP A 80 -9.18 -17.01 -2.50
C ASP A 80 -10.52 -17.77 -2.54
N LEU A 81 -11.25 -17.65 -3.65
CA LEU A 81 -12.53 -18.36 -3.81
C LEU A 81 -12.30 -19.88 -3.92
N PRO A 82 -13.05 -20.72 -3.17
CA PRO A 82 -12.84 -22.17 -3.11
C PRO A 82 -13.30 -22.94 -4.36
N GLY A 83 -13.64 -22.23 -5.43
CA GLY A 83 -14.19 -22.79 -6.68
C GLY A 83 -15.67 -22.49 -6.85
N LEU A 84 -16.35 -23.31 -7.67
CA LEU A 84 -17.78 -23.16 -7.90
C LEU A 84 -18.59 -23.40 -6.61
N PRO A 85 -19.67 -22.63 -6.39
CA PRO A 85 -20.55 -22.89 -5.26
C PRO A 85 -21.17 -24.29 -5.39
N PRO A 86 -21.54 -24.93 -4.27
CA PRO A 86 -22.25 -26.21 -4.28
C PRO A 86 -23.49 -26.15 -5.17
N THR A 87 -23.88 -27.31 -5.74
CA THR A 87 -25.10 -27.43 -6.53
C THR A 87 -26.28 -26.91 -5.72
N ARG A 88 -26.89 -25.82 -6.19
CA ARG A 88 -28.09 -25.26 -5.58
C ARG A 88 -29.32 -26.00 -6.10
N PRO A 89 -30.40 -26.11 -5.31
CA PRO A 89 -31.66 -26.70 -5.77
C PRO A 89 -32.36 -25.86 -6.85
N VAL A 90 -31.91 -24.62 -7.05
CA VAL A 90 -32.39 -23.71 -8.10
C VAL A 90 -31.29 -23.58 -9.15
N GLU A 91 -31.61 -23.97 -10.38
CA GLU A 91 -30.76 -23.74 -11.55
C GLU A 91 -30.91 -22.29 -12.04
N PHE A 92 -29.81 -21.67 -12.42
CA PHE A 92 -29.81 -20.36 -13.05
C PHE A 92 -30.04 -20.54 -14.54
N GLN A 93 -31.27 -20.35 -14.98
CA GLN A 93 -31.62 -20.36 -16.40
C GLN A 93 -31.54 -18.94 -16.98
N ILE A 94 -31.00 -18.83 -18.20
CA ILE A 94 -31.02 -17.59 -18.98
C ILE A 94 -32.17 -17.71 -19.98
N ASP A 95 -33.27 -17.02 -19.71
CA ASP A 95 -34.41 -16.99 -20.62
C ASP A 95 -34.11 -16.07 -21.80
N LEU A 96 -34.22 -16.60 -23.00
CA LEU A 96 -34.06 -15.84 -24.23
C LEU A 96 -35.38 -15.19 -24.64
N VAL A 97 -35.31 -13.94 -25.10
CA VAL A 97 -36.45 -13.29 -25.76
C VAL A 97 -36.80 -14.10 -27.02
N PRO A 98 -38.08 -14.36 -27.32
CA PRO A 98 -38.47 -15.08 -28.53
C PRO A 98 -37.84 -14.48 -29.79
N GLY A 99 -37.20 -15.33 -30.60
CA GLY A 99 -36.49 -14.93 -31.82
C GLY A 99 -35.03 -14.50 -31.63
N ALA A 100 -34.50 -14.48 -30.39
CA ALA A 100 -33.08 -14.28 -30.16
C ALA A 100 -32.27 -15.49 -30.69
N ALA A 101 -31.21 -15.20 -31.45
CA ALA A 101 -30.27 -16.19 -31.97
C ALA A 101 -28.88 -16.00 -31.34
N PRO A 102 -28.07 -17.07 -31.23
CA PRO A 102 -26.67 -16.95 -30.80
C PRO A 102 -25.89 -15.99 -31.69
N ILE A 103 -24.98 -15.23 -31.07
CA ILE A 103 -24.11 -14.28 -31.79
C ILE A 103 -22.68 -14.79 -31.71
N ALA A 104 -22.15 -15.26 -32.83
CA ALA A 104 -20.74 -15.60 -32.97
C ALA A 104 -19.94 -14.37 -33.43
N ARG A 105 -18.90 -14.00 -32.66
CA ARG A 105 -17.96 -12.92 -33.04
C ARG A 105 -16.53 -13.43 -32.94
N VAL A 106 -15.69 -12.95 -33.85
CA VAL A 106 -14.25 -13.21 -33.77
C VAL A 106 -13.64 -12.56 -32.53
N PRO A 107 -12.67 -13.22 -31.85
CA PRO A 107 -11.95 -12.59 -30.76
C PRO A 107 -11.20 -11.34 -31.20
N TYR A 108 -11.04 -10.38 -30.30
CA TYR A 108 -10.22 -9.20 -30.55
C TYR A 108 -8.75 -9.57 -30.69
N ARG A 109 -8.01 -8.78 -31.49
CA ARG A 109 -6.56 -8.91 -31.58
C ARG A 109 -5.93 -8.31 -30.34
N LEU A 110 -5.09 -9.09 -29.67
CA LEU A 110 -4.34 -8.68 -28.47
C LEU A 110 -2.84 -8.68 -28.80
N ALA A 111 -2.08 -7.81 -28.13
CA ALA A 111 -0.63 -7.87 -28.20
C ALA A 111 -0.10 -9.15 -27.52
N PRO A 112 1.13 -9.63 -27.84
CA PRO A 112 1.66 -10.85 -27.24
C PRO A 112 1.69 -10.86 -25.70
N SER A 113 1.95 -9.72 -25.06
CA SER A 113 1.96 -9.57 -23.61
C SER A 113 0.56 -9.72 -22.99
N GLU A 114 -0.46 -9.14 -23.63
CA GLU A 114 -1.85 -9.24 -23.20
C GLU A 114 -2.38 -10.65 -23.38
N MET A 115 -2.03 -11.30 -24.51
CA MET A 115 -2.39 -12.70 -24.76
C MET A 115 -1.81 -13.65 -23.70
N LYS A 116 -0.55 -13.44 -23.30
CA LYS A 116 0.07 -14.21 -22.23
C LYS A 116 -0.68 -14.06 -20.90
N LYS A 117 -1.00 -12.82 -20.52
CA LYS A 117 -1.75 -12.53 -19.29
C LYS A 117 -3.15 -13.16 -19.33
N LEU A 118 -3.85 -13.06 -20.46
CA LEU A 118 -5.17 -13.68 -20.62
C LEU A 118 -5.09 -15.21 -20.48
N ALA A 119 -4.08 -15.84 -21.08
CA ALA A 119 -3.88 -17.29 -20.96
C ALA A 119 -3.61 -17.73 -19.51
N GLU A 120 -2.83 -16.95 -18.75
CA GLU A 120 -2.60 -17.20 -17.31
C GLU A 120 -3.90 -17.13 -16.51
N GLN A 121 -4.74 -16.12 -16.76
CA GLN A 121 -6.05 -15.98 -16.08
C GLN A 121 -7.03 -17.10 -16.46
N LEU A 122 -7.10 -17.48 -17.74
CA LEU A 122 -7.95 -18.58 -18.19
C LEU A 122 -7.51 -19.90 -17.57
N LYS A 123 -6.20 -20.13 -17.44
CA LYS A 123 -5.67 -21.32 -16.78
C LYS A 123 -6.07 -21.36 -15.30
N GLU A 124 -5.93 -20.25 -14.59
CA GLU A 124 -6.35 -20.15 -13.18
C GLU A 124 -7.85 -20.47 -13.02
N LEU A 125 -8.70 -19.90 -13.87
CA LEU A 125 -10.15 -20.15 -13.84
C LEU A 125 -10.50 -21.61 -14.16
N TYR A 126 -9.76 -22.24 -15.07
CA TYR A 126 -9.93 -23.65 -15.42
C TYR A 126 -9.50 -24.56 -14.29
N ASP A 127 -8.33 -24.30 -13.68
CA ASP A 127 -7.79 -25.07 -12.57
C ASP A 127 -8.68 -24.94 -11.32
N LYS A 128 -9.29 -23.76 -11.09
CA LYS A 128 -10.31 -23.54 -10.04
C LYS A 128 -11.70 -24.09 -10.39
N GLY A 129 -11.90 -24.63 -11.61
CA GLY A 129 -13.15 -25.25 -12.04
C GLY A 129 -14.27 -24.29 -12.41
N PHE A 130 -14.02 -22.98 -12.50
CA PHE A 130 -15.03 -21.98 -12.87
C PHE A 130 -15.42 -22.04 -14.35
N ILE A 131 -14.51 -22.51 -15.20
CA ILE A 131 -14.73 -22.65 -16.64
C ILE A 131 -14.34 -24.04 -17.12
N ARG A 132 -14.89 -24.43 -18.27
CA ARG A 132 -14.54 -25.66 -18.98
C ARG A 132 -14.60 -25.43 -20.49
N PRO A 133 -13.86 -26.20 -21.30
CA PRO A 133 -14.03 -26.22 -22.74
C PRO A 133 -15.50 -26.45 -23.13
N SER A 134 -15.96 -25.74 -24.14
CA SER A 134 -17.32 -25.87 -24.67
C SER A 134 -17.34 -25.69 -26.17
N SER A 135 -18.43 -26.15 -26.79
CA SER A 135 -18.74 -25.92 -28.20
C SER A 135 -20.10 -25.22 -28.26
N SER A 136 -20.08 -23.89 -28.28
CA SER A 136 -21.28 -23.07 -28.45
C SER A 136 -21.64 -22.96 -29.93
N PRO A 137 -22.94 -22.97 -30.29
CA PRO A 137 -23.41 -22.65 -31.64
C PRO A 137 -23.14 -21.20 -32.03
#